data_AF-A0A1A2XTH7-F1
#
_entry.id   AF-A0A1A2XTH7-F1
#
_cell.length_a   1.000
_cell.length_b   1.000
_cell.length_c   1.000
_cell.angle_alpha   90.00
_cell.angle_beta   90.00
_cell.angle_gamma   90.00
#
_symmetry.space_group_name_H-M   'P 1'
#
loop_
_entity.id
_entity.type
_entity.pdbx_description
1 polymer ?
#
loop_
_entity_poly.entity_id
_entity_poly.type
_entity_poly.pdbx_seq_one_letter_code
_entity_poly.pdbx_strand_id
1 'polypeptide(L)'
;MSCMEKTTSRKLARTRLLERQRAEAAAREARERANLTDLTEFMVQTAHLEQVDERIAERIEKVKAEGEQRRHRYRVAAGKALHAMRMRGESVAAIARQTGLSQGQVREFVRIGAEADAAAVDGSPGNSRPSPVPSDGGAGLGEQPSTGDVGDAQ
;
A
#
# COMPACT_ATOMS: atom_id res chain seq x y z
N MET A 1 10.60 64.28 -57.00
CA MET A 1 11.04 63.74 -55.68
C MET A 1 10.17 62.58 -55.13
N SER A 2 9.03 62.21 -55.74
CA SER A 2 8.08 61.21 -55.20
C SER A 2 8.47 59.71 -55.27
N CYS A 3 9.41 59.30 -56.13
CA CYS A 3 9.75 57.87 -56.29
C CYS A 3 10.58 57.29 -55.14
N MET A 4 11.51 58.06 -54.55
CA MET A 4 12.44 57.59 -53.51
C MET A 4 11.69 57.29 -52.20
N GLU A 5 10.76 58.16 -51.78
CA GLU A 5 9.93 58.00 -50.57
C GLU A 5 8.98 56.79 -50.66
N LYS A 6 8.44 56.50 -51.85
CA LYS A 6 7.59 55.31 -52.07
C LYS A 6 8.41 54.02 -51.96
N THR A 7 9.65 54.03 -52.44
CA THR A 7 10.55 52.86 -52.32
C THR A 7 11.05 52.63 -50.90
N THR A 8 11.33 53.67 -50.12
CA THR A 8 11.70 53.54 -48.70
C THR A 8 10.50 53.07 -47.87
N SER A 9 9.30 53.59 -48.13
CA SER A 9 8.05 53.13 -47.50
C SER A 9 7.74 51.65 -47.79
N ARG A 10 7.88 51.19 -49.05
CA ARG A 10 7.69 49.78 -49.41
C ARG A 10 8.71 48.85 -48.75
N LYS A 11 9.98 49.26 -48.71
CA LYS A 11 11.05 48.49 -48.05
C LYS A 11 10.80 48.38 -46.55
N LEU A 12 10.44 49.49 -45.89
CA LEU A 12 10.10 49.52 -44.46
C LEU A 12 8.89 48.62 -44.14
N ALA A 13 7.84 48.67 -44.96
CA ALA A 13 6.66 47.81 -44.81
C ALA A 13 7.02 46.33 -44.95
N ARG A 14 7.88 45.97 -45.91
CA ARG A 14 8.38 44.60 -46.09
C ARG A 14 9.22 44.14 -44.89
N THR A 15 10.11 44.99 -44.38
CA THR A 15 10.93 44.66 -43.19
C THR A 15 10.05 44.38 -41.98
N ARG A 16 9.07 45.25 -41.70
CA ARG A 16 8.12 45.07 -40.59
C ARG A 16 7.30 43.78 -40.71
N LEU A 17 6.90 43.41 -41.93
CA LEU A 17 6.18 42.16 -42.17
C LEU A 17 7.07 40.94 -41.85
N LEU A 18 8.32 40.94 -42.31
CA LEU A 18 9.28 39.86 -42.05
C LEU A 18 9.63 39.76 -40.55
N GLU A 19 9.77 40.88 -39.87
CA GLU A 19 9.98 40.92 -38.41
C GLU A 19 8.80 40.32 -37.66
N ARG A 20 7.55 40.66 -38.03
CA ARG A 20 6.35 40.04 -37.45
C ARG A 20 6.31 38.53 -37.67
N GLN A 21 6.58 38.08 -38.90
CA GLN A 21 6.62 36.65 -39.21
C GLN A 21 7.70 35.91 -38.40
N ARG A 22 8.87 36.51 -38.23
CA ARG A 22 9.95 35.97 -37.39
C ARG A 22 9.55 35.92 -35.92
N ALA A 23 8.92 36.96 -35.41
CA ALA A 23 8.44 37.00 -34.04
C ALA A 23 7.35 35.93 -33.79
N GLU A 24 6.42 35.75 -34.73
CA GLU A 24 5.39 34.71 -34.66
C GLU A 24 6.00 33.30 -34.75
N ALA A 25 7.00 33.09 -35.60
CA ALA A 25 7.72 31.82 -35.69
C ALA A 25 8.49 31.52 -34.40
N ALA A 26 9.22 32.48 -33.86
CA ALA A 26 9.94 32.34 -32.60
C ALA A 26 8.99 32.07 -31.42
N ALA A 27 7.83 32.75 -31.38
CA ALA A 27 6.82 32.53 -30.36
C ALA A 27 6.19 31.13 -30.47
N ARG A 28 5.98 30.60 -31.68
CA ARG A 28 5.54 29.21 -31.88
C ARG A 28 6.59 28.22 -31.39
N GLU A 29 7.83 28.40 -31.79
CA GLU A 29 8.93 27.51 -31.39
C GLU A 29 9.14 27.52 -29.86
N ALA A 30 9.05 28.69 -29.21
CA ALA A 30 9.12 28.78 -27.75
C ALA A 30 7.99 28.00 -27.06
N ARG A 31 6.75 28.08 -27.58
CA ARG A 31 5.63 27.30 -27.06
C ARG A 31 5.82 25.81 -27.29
N GLU A 32 6.28 25.40 -28.47
CA GLU A 32 6.53 24.00 -28.79
C GLU A 32 7.58 23.40 -27.85
N ARG A 33 8.67 24.12 -27.57
CA ARG A 33 9.69 23.68 -26.60
C ARG A 33 9.13 23.58 -25.18
N ALA A 34 8.36 24.57 -24.73
CA ALA A 34 7.74 24.54 -23.40
C ALA A 34 6.78 23.35 -23.27
N ASN A 35 5.90 23.16 -24.27
CA ASN A 35 4.95 22.05 -24.30
C ASN A 35 5.64 20.68 -24.28
N LEU A 36 6.78 20.52 -24.95
CA LEU A 36 7.53 19.26 -24.92
C LEU A 36 8.08 18.94 -23.52
N THR A 37 8.61 19.94 -22.83
CA THR A 37 9.06 19.80 -21.45
C THR A 37 7.89 19.42 -20.54
N ASP A 38 6.78 20.16 -20.64
CA ASP A 38 5.60 19.92 -19.80
C ASP A 38 4.97 18.55 -20.09
N LEU A 39 4.94 18.11 -21.35
CA LEU A 39 4.44 16.79 -21.72
C LEU A 39 5.34 15.67 -21.17
N THR A 40 6.65 15.87 -21.17
CA THR A 40 7.59 14.90 -20.60
C THR A 40 7.37 14.77 -19.10
N GLU A 41 7.24 15.88 -18.40
CA GLU A 41 6.93 15.90 -16.96
C GLU A 41 5.59 15.22 -16.69
N PHE A 42 4.55 15.57 -17.46
CA PHE A 42 3.23 14.95 -17.35
C PHE A 42 3.31 13.42 -17.46
N MET A 43 3.99 12.91 -18.50
CA MET A 43 4.11 11.46 -18.72
C MET A 43 4.84 10.75 -17.57
N VAL A 44 5.90 11.36 -17.04
CA VAL A 44 6.63 10.82 -15.88
C VAL A 44 5.73 10.78 -14.65
N GLN A 45 5.02 11.87 -14.36
CA GLN A 45 4.14 11.92 -13.19
C GLN A 45 2.95 10.97 -13.32
N THR A 46 2.35 10.83 -14.51
CA THR A 46 1.29 9.83 -14.71
C THR A 46 1.78 8.41 -14.51
N ALA A 47 2.99 8.08 -14.97
CA ALA A 47 3.58 6.75 -14.73
C ALA A 47 3.82 6.50 -13.23
N HIS A 48 4.24 7.52 -12.48
CA HIS A 48 4.37 7.42 -11.03
C HIS A 48 3.03 7.23 -10.32
N LEU A 49 1.97 7.91 -10.77
CA LEU A 49 0.62 7.70 -10.24
C LEU A 49 0.15 6.26 -10.44
N GLU A 50 0.29 5.73 -11.66
CA GLU A 50 -0.05 4.34 -11.98
C GLU A 50 0.75 3.34 -11.12
N GLN A 51 2.06 3.60 -10.93
CA GLN A 51 2.92 2.78 -10.08
C GLN A 51 2.49 2.79 -8.61
N VAL A 52 2.02 3.93 -8.10
CA VAL A 52 1.49 4.02 -6.73
C VAL A 52 0.23 3.18 -6.60
N ASP A 53 -0.69 3.26 -7.56
CA ASP A 53 -1.92 2.50 -7.55
C ASP A 53 -1.67 0.99 -7.63
N GLU A 54 -0.76 0.55 -8.51
CA GLU A 54 -0.34 -0.86 -8.61
C GLU A 54 0.24 -1.35 -7.28
N ARG A 55 1.12 -0.57 -6.66
CA ARG A 55 1.72 -0.92 -5.35
C ARG A 55 0.67 -1.02 -4.25
N ILE A 56 -0.35 -0.16 -4.25
CA ILE A 56 -1.46 -0.22 -3.29
C ILE A 56 -2.26 -1.51 -3.51
N ALA A 57 -2.60 -1.83 -4.76
CA ALA A 57 -3.34 -3.04 -5.10
C ALA A 57 -2.58 -4.30 -4.66
N GLU A 58 -1.29 -4.41 -5.00
CA GLU A 58 -0.42 -5.51 -4.56
C GLU A 58 -0.38 -5.64 -3.04
N ARG A 59 -0.27 -4.51 -2.32
CA ARG A 59 -0.19 -4.53 -0.86
C ARG A 59 -1.50 -4.99 -0.23
N ILE A 60 -2.64 -4.56 -0.78
CA ILE A 60 -3.96 -5.00 -0.33
C ILE A 60 -4.10 -6.51 -0.50
N GLU A 61 -3.78 -7.05 -1.68
CA GLU A 61 -3.89 -8.48 -1.94
C GLU A 61 -2.95 -9.30 -1.05
N LYS A 62 -1.72 -8.83 -0.84
CA LYS A 62 -0.79 -9.46 0.11
C LYS A 62 -1.35 -9.50 1.54
N VAL A 63 -1.86 -8.36 2.03
CA VAL A 63 -2.41 -8.27 3.39
C VAL A 63 -3.66 -9.15 3.53
N LYS A 64 -4.53 -9.21 2.50
CA LYS A 64 -5.68 -10.12 2.48
C LYS A 64 -5.24 -11.57 2.57
N ALA A 65 -4.30 -12.00 1.72
CA ALA A 65 -3.81 -13.39 1.70
C ALA A 65 -3.17 -13.78 3.05
N GLU A 66 -2.32 -12.92 3.62
CA GLU A 66 -1.74 -13.14 4.94
C GLU A 66 -2.82 -13.14 6.05
N GLY A 67 -3.84 -12.30 5.91
CA GLY A 67 -5.00 -12.26 6.79
C GLY A 67 -5.77 -13.58 6.76
N GLU A 68 -6.13 -14.08 5.59
CA GLU A 68 -6.79 -15.37 5.40
C GLU A 68 -5.99 -16.51 6.01
N GLN A 69 -4.68 -16.54 5.74
CA GLN A 69 -3.79 -17.57 6.29
C GLN A 69 -3.77 -17.53 7.81
N ARG A 70 -3.68 -16.34 8.42
CA ARG A 70 -3.73 -16.16 9.87
C ARG A 70 -5.08 -16.59 10.45
N ARG A 71 -6.19 -16.18 9.84
CA ARG A 71 -7.54 -16.61 10.28
C ARG A 71 -7.70 -18.11 10.20
N HIS A 72 -7.22 -18.75 9.14
CA HIS A 72 -7.24 -20.20 9.00
C HIS A 72 -6.42 -20.88 10.11
N ARG A 73 -5.19 -20.42 10.36
CA ARG A 73 -4.35 -20.95 11.45
C ARG A 73 -5.03 -20.83 12.82
N TYR A 74 -5.61 -19.68 13.13
CA TYR A 74 -6.34 -19.49 14.39
C TYR A 74 -7.59 -20.37 14.47
N ARG A 75 -8.32 -20.54 13.36
CA ARG A 75 -9.50 -21.41 13.31
C ARG A 75 -9.12 -22.87 13.56
N VAL A 76 -8.02 -23.34 12.97
CA VAL A 76 -7.49 -24.69 13.20
C VAL A 76 -7.05 -24.86 14.65
N ALA A 77 -6.27 -23.92 15.19
CA ALA A 77 -5.81 -23.99 16.58
C ALA A 77 -6.97 -24.01 17.59
N ALA A 78 -7.98 -23.14 17.39
CA ALA A 78 -9.20 -23.15 18.19
C ALA A 78 -9.95 -24.49 18.05
N GLY A 79 -10.06 -25.02 16.83
CA GLY A 79 -10.67 -26.31 16.57
C GLY A 79 -9.98 -27.46 17.30
N LYS A 80 -8.64 -27.52 17.26
CA LYS A 80 -7.83 -28.51 17.99
C LYS A 80 -8.06 -28.42 19.49
N ALA A 81 -8.14 -27.22 20.05
CA ALA A 81 -8.43 -27.04 21.47
C ALA A 81 -9.81 -27.60 21.85
N LEU A 82 -10.86 -27.31 21.08
CA LEU A 82 -12.21 -27.85 21.33
C LEU A 82 -12.28 -29.37 21.09
N HIS A 83 -11.57 -29.87 20.09
CA HIS A 83 -11.46 -31.31 19.84
C HIS A 83 -10.79 -32.03 21.02
N ALA A 84 -9.71 -31.47 21.57
CA ALA A 84 -9.06 -32.02 22.75
C ALA A 84 -9.99 -32.02 23.98
N MET A 85 -10.84 -31.00 24.14
CA MET A 85 -11.89 -31.01 25.19
C MET A 85 -12.87 -32.18 24.99
N ARG A 86 -13.31 -32.42 23.74
CA ARG A 86 -14.19 -33.55 23.41
C ARG A 86 -13.54 -34.89 23.71
N MET A 87 -12.24 -35.06 23.43
CA MET A 87 -11.50 -36.28 23.74
C MET A 87 -11.34 -36.51 25.26
N ARG A 88 -11.39 -35.45 26.07
CA ARG A 88 -11.46 -35.54 27.54
C ARG A 88 -12.86 -35.83 28.09
N GLY A 89 -13.86 -36.00 27.22
CA GLY A 89 -15.23 -36.33 27.62
C GLY A 89 -16.18 -35.14 27.77
N GLU A 90 -15.73 -33.90 27.53
CA GLU A 90 -16.60 -32.73 27.62
C GLU A 90 -17.72 -32.79 26.56
N SER A 91 -18.94 -32.41 26.94
CA SER A 91 -20.08 -32.40 25.99
C SER A 91 -20.08 -31.13 25.13
N VAL A 92 -20.63 -31.22 23.91
CA VAL A 92 -20.79 -30.05 23.02
C VAL A 92 -21.58 -28.93 23.71
N ALA A 93 -22.60 -29.29 24.49
CA ALA A 93 -23.42 -28.33 25.24
C ALA A 93 -22.62 -27.63 26.37
N ALA A 94 -21.73 -28.35 27.06
CA ALA A 94 -20.87 -27.77 28.09
C ALA A 94 -19.84 -26.80 27.49
N ILE A 95 -19.19 -27.21 26.40
CA ILE A 95 -18.23 -26.37 25.66
C ILE A 95 -18.91 -25.10 25.13
N ALA A 96 -20.12 -25.23 24.57
CA ALA A 96 -20.91 -24.10 24.10
C ALA A 96 -21.17 -23.08 25.23
N ARG A 97 -21.55 -23.56 26.43
CA ARG A 97 -21.75 -22.69 27.59
C ARG A 97 -20.45 -22.01 28.06
N GLN A 98 -19.32 -22.71 28.04
CA GLN A 98 -18.03 -22.16 28.46
C GLN A 98 -17.47 -21.12 27.48
N THR A 99 -17.68 -21.32 26.19
CA THR A 99 -17.11 -20.47 25.12
C THR A 99 -18.05 -19.35 24.66
N GLY A 100 -19.33 -19.41 25.01
CA GLY A 100 -20.36 -18.49 24.51
C GLY A 100 -20.76 -18.74 23.04
N LEU A 101 -20.26 -19.82 22.43
CA LEU A 101 -20.59 -20.18 21.05
C LEU A 101 -21.88 -21.00 20.97
N SER A 102 -22.55 -20.96 19.83
CA SER A 102 -23.64 -21.90 19.55
C SER A 102 -23.12 -23.34 19.44
N GLN A 103 -23.96 -24.32 19.77
CA GLN A 103 -23.57 -25.73 19.63
C GLN A 103 -23.18 -26.10 18.19
N GLY A 104 -23.78 -25.44 17.19
CA GLY A 104 -23.43 -25.61 15.78
C GLY A 104 -21.99 -25.17 15.49
N GLN A 105 -21.62 -23.97 15.94
CA GLN A 105 -20.25 -23.46 15.82
C GLN A 105 -19.24 -24.36 16.54
N VAL A 106 -19.56 -24.84 17.75
CA VAL A 106 -18.69 -25.77 18.48
C VAL A 106 -18.46 -27.05 17.67
N ARG A 107 -19.51 -27.64 17.06
CA ARG A 107 -19.36 -28.82 16.21
C ARG A 107 -18.49 -28.55 14.98
N GLU A 108 -18.63 -27.39 14.35
CA GLU A 108 -17.82 -26.97 13.22
C GLU A 108 -16.33 -26.90 13.59
N PHE A 109 -16.00 -26.20 14.67
CA PHE A 109 -14.62 -26.10 15.16
C PHE A 109 -14.04 -27.45 15.57
N VAL A 110 -14.82 -28.29 16.27
CA VAL A 110 -14.39 -29.65 16.64
C VAL A 110 -14.07 -30.48 15.39
N ARG A 111 -14.88 -30.38 14.33
CA ARG A 111 -14.62 -31.08 13.07
C ARG A 111 -13.31 -30.62 12.44
N ILE A 112 -13.09 -29.31 12.34
CA ILE A 112 -11.84 -28.73 11.83
C ILE A 112 -10.63 -29.20 12.65
N GLY A 113 -10.76 -29.24 13.97
CA GLY A 113 -9.72 -29.76 14.87
C GLY A 113 -9.42 -31.24 14.65
N ALA A 114 -10.46 -32.06 14.55
CA ALA A 114 -10.32 -33.50 14.29
C ALA A 114 -9.63 -33.78 12.95
N GLU A 115 -10.01 -33.07 11.89
CA GLU A 115 -9.39 -33.17 10.57
C GLU A 115 -7.91 -32.77 10.60
N ALA A 116 -7.57 -31.70 11.33
CA ALA A 116 -6.20 -31.22 11.47
C ALA A 116 -5.33 -32.07 12.40
N ASP A 117 -5.93 -32.84 13.33
CA ASP A 117 -5.21 -33.83 14.13
C ASP A 117 -5.02 -35.13 13.34
N ALA A 118 -6.02 -35.58 12.58
CA ALA A 118 -5.87 -36.73 11.67
C ALA A 118 -4.75 -36.50 10.64
N ALA A 119 -4.72 -35.32 10.01
CA ALA A 119 -3.66 -34.95 9.08
C ALA A 119 -2.25 -34.88 9.71
N ALA A 120 -2.16 -34.67 11.03
CA ALA A 120 -0.89 -34.65 11.76
C ALA A 120 -0.39 -36.06 12.14
N VAL A 121 -1.27 -37.07 12.20
CA VAL A 121 -0.90 -38.47 12.46
C VAL A 121 -0.34 -39.13 11.21
N ASP A 122 -0.79 -38.72 10.02
CA ASP A 122 -0.28 -39.21 8.73
C ASP A 122 1.00 -38.50 8.25
N GLY A 123 1.38 -37.39 8.90
CA GLY A 123 2.58 -36.61 8.60
C GLY A 123 3.65 -36.72 9.70
N SER A 124 4.84 -37.21 9.35
CA SER A 124 6.04 -37.34 10.20
C SER A 124 6.26 -36.19 11.22
N PRO A 125 6.71 -36.45 12.48
CA PRO A 125 6.56 -35.52 13.60
C PRO A 125 7.58 -34.38 13.57
N GLY A 126 7.15 -33.22 13.07
CA GLY A 126 7.88 -31.94 13.15
C GLY A 126 7.38 -31.06 14.30
N ASN A 127 7.96 -31.26 15.49
CA ASN A 127 8.04 -30.37 16.65
C ASN A 127 7.20 -29.07 16.64
N SER A 128 6.03 -29.09 17.29
CA SER A 128 5.25 -27.88 17.63
C SER A 128 5.27 -27.65 19.14
N ARG A 129 6.29 -26.92 19.60
CA ARG A 129 6.23 -26.28 20.93
C ARG A 129 5.27 -25.08 20.85
N PRO A 130 4.34 -24.88 21.79
CA PRO A 130 3.56 -23.65 21.86
C PRO A 130 4.46 -22.50 22.31
N SER A 131 4.52 -21.42 21.51
CA SER A 131 5.22 -20.18 21.86
C SER A 131 4.51 -19.45 23.01
N PRO A 132 5.25 -18.89 23.98
CA PRO A 132 4.66 -18.09 25.06
C PRO A 132 4.18 -16.74 24.53
N VAL A 133 3.01 -16.32 25.02
CA VAL A 133 2.43 -14.99 24.79
C VAL A 133 3.29 -13.90 25.46
N PRO A 134 3.65 -12.79 24.79
CA PRO A 134 4.22 -11.64 25.47
C PRO A 134 3.10 -10.85 26.17
N SER A 135 3.25 -10.67 27.48
CA SER A 135 2.47 -9.70 28.27
C SER A 135 3.05 -8.30 28.08
N ASP A 136 2.39 -7.47 27.29
CA ASP A 136 2.57 -6.02 27.33
C ASP A 136 1.55 -5.42 28.31
N GLY A 137 1.92 -5.41 29.59
CA GLY A 137 1.31 -4.60 30.64
C GLY A 137 2.20 -3.40 30.90
N GLY A 138 1.73 -2.21 30.53
CA GLY A 138 2.52 -0.99 30.51
C GLY A 138 2.81 -0.34 31.87
N ALA A 139 3.66 0.69 31.81
CA ALA A 139 3.53 1.98 32.50
C ALA A 139 4.90 2.67 32.56
N GLY A 140 4.97 3.90 32.03
CA GLY A 140 6.18 4.73 32.06
C GLY A 140 5.93 6.09 31.43
N LEU A 141 4.98 6.85 31.99
CA LEU A 141 4.84 8.28 31.79
C LEU A 141 6.06 8.99 32.41
N GLY A 142 6.63 9.99 31.72
CA GLY A 142 7.46 11.00 32.38
C GLY A 142 8.52 11.67 31.49
N GLU A 143 8.36 12.98 31.31
CA GLU A 143 9.38 14.00 30.97
C GLU A 143 9.92 14.15 29.53
N GLN A 144 9.37 15.14 28.81
CA GLN A 144 10.12 16.04 27.91
C GLN A 144 10.72 17.20 28.74
N PRO A 145 11.48 18.18 28.17
CA PRO A 145 12.55 18.15 27.17
C PRO A 145 13.82 18.87 27.69
N SER A 146 15.03 18.49 27.25
CA SER A 146 16.24 19.29 27.51
C SER A 146 16.60 20.15 26.29
N THR A 147 16.45 21.46 26.48
CA THR A 147 17.01 22.54 25.68
C THR A 147 18.55 22.55 25.74
N GLY A 148 19.19 22.85 24.61
CA GLY A 148 20.36 23.76 24.60
C GLY A 148 21.69 23.23 24.08
N ASP A 149 22.30 24.08 23.24
CA ASP A 149 23.75 24.28 22.99
C ASP A 149 24.41 23.42 21.87
N VAL A 150 24.59 23.92 20.63
CA VAL A 150 25.53 24.93 20.07
C VAL A 150 26.91 24.34 19.68
N GLY A 151 27.34 24.64 18.45
CA GLY A 151 28.69 24.46 17.92
C GLY A 151 28.81 23.28 16.94
N ASP A 152 29.50 23.36 15.81
CA ASP A 152 30.26 24.43 15.20
C ASP A 152 30.58 24.02 13.74
N ALA A 153 31.09 24.98 12.98
CA ALA A 153 31.44 24.91 11.57
C ALA A 153 32.31 23.71 11.14
N GLN A 154 32.11 23.24 9.89
CA GLN A 154 33.11 23.26 8.82
C GLN A 154 32.47 23.03 7.44
#